data_AF-A0AAN6I1X3-F1
#
_entry.id   AF-A0AAN6I1X3-F1
#
_cell.length_a   1.000
_cell.length_b   1.000
_cell.length_c   1.000
_cell.angle_alpha   90.00
_cell.angle_beta   90.00
_cell.angle_gamma   90.00
#
_symmetry.space_group_name_H-M   'P 1'
#
loop_
_entity.id
_entity.type
_entity.pdbx_description
1 polymer ?
#
loop_
_entity_poly.entity_id
_entity_poly.type
_entity_poly.pdbx_seq_one_letter_code
_entity_poly.pdbx_strand_id
1 'polypeptide(L)'
;MSKPSGIFEVQQRVNFNLTYFSSNYMLITAIICCYCILTNLLLFFILAADALVVYLTQLLFKNSDELQFRGFKLTKSAIYSTLLLINLPLLFVANPFTTLIWLAAVSAAVVLPHAVFMEKPIDASFAEVV
;
A
#
# COMPACT_ATOMS: atom_id res chain seq x y z
N MET A 1 2.60 27.02 12.27
CA MET A 1 1.28 26.46 11.87
C MET A 1 0.24 27.51 12.18
N SER A 2 -0.50 27.95 11.17
CA SER A 2 -1.54 28.97 11.34
C SER A 2 -2.90 28.40 10.97
N LYS A 3 -3.94 28.93 11.61
CA LYS A 3 -5.31 28.59 11.25
C LYS A 3 -5.62 29.17 9.86
N PRO A 4 -6.10 28.37 8.90
CA PRO A 4 -6.52 28.89 7.61
C PRO A 4 -7.73 29.82 7.77
N SER A 5 -7.72 30.90 7.00
CA SER A 5 -8.72 31.96 6.99
C SER A 5 -10.03 31.55 6.32
N GLY A 6 -10.03 30.52 5.47
CA GLY A 6 -11.23 29.95 4.85
C GLY A 6 -10.97 28.68 4.01
N ILE A 7 -12.05 28.07 3.49
CA ILE A 7 -12.01 26.80 2.73
C ILE A 7 -11.14 26.91 1.46
N PHE A 8 -11.14 28.07 0.80
CA PHE A 8 -10.32 28.30 -0.38
C PHE A 8 -8.82 28.21 -0.06
N GLU A 9 -8.39 28.80 1.06
CA GLU A 9 -7.01 28.70 1.53
C GLU A 9 -6.66 27.26 1.94
N VAL A 10 -7.59 26.55 2.57
CA VAL A 10 -7.43 25.12 2.89
C VAL A 10 -7.13 24.31 1.63
N GLN A 11 -7.92 24.48 0.57
CA GLN A 11 -7.74 23.77 -0.69
C GLN A 11 -6.37 24.10 -1.32
N GLN A 12 -5.96 25.36 -1.31
CA GLN A 12 -4.66 25.77 -1.83
C GLN A 12 -3.49 25.18 -1.03
N ARG A 13 -3.58 25.20 0.30
CA ARG A 13 -2.56 24.62 1.20
C ARG A 13 -2.46 23.11 1.00
N VAL A 14 -3.58 22.39 0.94
CA VAL A 14 -3.59 20.94 0.74
C VAL A 14 -2.95 20.57 -0.60
N ASN A 15 -3.37 21.16 -1.71
CA ASN A 15 -2.81 20.83 -3.03
C ASN A 15 -1.30 21.11 -3.12
N PHE A 16 -0.85 22.24 -2.57
CA PHE A 16 0.57 22.57 -2.53
C PHE A 16 1.35 21.59 -1.64
N ASN A 17 0.91 21.39 -0.40
CA ASN A 17 1.62 20.60 0.60
C ASN A 17 1.65 19.10 0.26
N LEU A 18 0.61 18.56 -0.37
CA LEU A 18 0.59 17.18 -0.88
C LEU A 18 1.70 16.93 -1.89
N THR A 19 1.99 17.91 -2.75
CA THR A 19 3.06 17.82 -3.73
C THR A 19 4.43 18.07 -3.09
N TYR A 20 4.55 19.14 -2.30
CA TYR A 20 5.81 19.56 -1.68
C TYR A 20 6.36 18.52 -0.67
N PHE A 21 5.50 17.91 0.14
CA PHE A 21 5.88 16.90 1.14
C PHE A 21 5.58 15.45 0.70
N SER A 22 5.45 15.21 -0.61
CA SER A 22 5.06 13.90 -1.16
C SER A 22 5.88 12.73 -0.61
N SER A 23 7.22 12.83 -0.58
CA SER A 23 8.08 11.78 -0.03
C SER A 23 7.83 11.49 1.46
N ASN A 24 7.58 12.52 2.26
CA ASN A 24 7.28 12.36 3.69
C ASN A 24 5.92 11.68 3.88
N TYR A 25 4.92 12.07 3.10
CA TYR A 25 3.59 11.46 3.17
C TYR A 25 3.59 10.02 2.67
N MET A 26 4.36 9.70 1.62
CA MET A 26 4.57 8.33 1.18
C MET A 26 5.25 7.48 2.26
N LEU A 27 6.29 8.01 2.92
CA LEU A 27 6.98 7.30 4.00
C LEU A 27 6.05 7.01 5.19
N ILE A 28 5.29 8.00 5.65
CA ILE A 28 4.34 7.83 6.75
C ILE A 28 3.25 6.81 6.38
N THR A 29 2.69 6.92 5.18
CA THR A 29 1.67 5.97 4.68
C THR A 29 2.23 4.55 4.57
N ALA A 30 3.49 4.39 4.15
CA ALA A 30 4.16 3.09 4.09
C ALA A 30 4.35 2.49 5.48
N ILE A 31 4.76 3.29 6.48
CA ILE A 31 4.87 2.83 7.87
C ILE A 31 3.51 2.38 8.42
N ILE A 32 2.45 3.15 8.18
CA ILE A 32 1.08 2.78 8.57
C ILE A 32 0.64 1.50 7.85
N CYS A 33 0.97 1.34 6.57
CA CYS A 33 0.69 0.12 5.81
C CYS A 33 1.36 -1.12 6.43
N CYS A 34 2.65 -1.02 6.76
CA CYS A 34 3.36 -2.08 7.49
C CYS A 34 2.66 -2.40 8.82
N TYR A 35 2.28 -1.39 9.59
CA TYR A 35 1.54 -1.58 10.83
C TYR A 35 0.19 -2.29 10.63
N CYS A 36 -0.60 -1.90 9.62
CA CYS A 36 -1.89 -2.52 9.29
C CYS A 36 -1.73 -3.99 8.91
N ILE A 37 -0.68 -4.34 8.16
CA ILE A 37 -0.40 -5.73 7.80
C ILE A 37 0.03 -6.52 9.05
N LEU A 38 0.94 -5.98 9.88
CA LEU A 38 1.45 -6.69 11.06
C LEU A 38 0.38 -6.90 12.15
N THR A 39 -0.58 -5.98 12.28
CA THR A 39 -1.67 -6.11 13.25
C THR A 39 -2.76 -7.08 12.78
N ASN A 40 -2.93 -7.26 11.46
CA ASN A 40 -3.74 -8.33 10.90
C ASN A 40 -2.86 -9.55 10.60
N LEU A 41 -2.53 -10.33 11.65
CA LEU A 41 -1.64 -11.49 11.55
C LEU A 41 -2.05 -12.48 10.46
N LEU A 42 -3.36 -12.69 10.26
CA LEU A 42 -3.87 -13.61 9.24
C LEU A 42 -3.53 -13.09 7.83
N LEU A 43 -3.75 -11.80 7.57
CA LEU A 43 -3.36 -11.16 6.31
C LEU A 43 -1.83 -11.20 6.10
N PHE A 44 -1.04 -10.95 7.16
CA PHE A 44 0.41 -11.06 7.11
C PHE A 44 0.86 -12.47 6.69
N PHE A 45 0.31 -13.52 7.31
CA PHE A 45 0.68 -14.89 6.98
C PHE A 45 0.25 -15.30 5.56
N ILE A 46 -0.91 -14.86 5.08
CA ILE A 46 -1.32 -15.10 3.68
C ILE A 46 -0.30 -14.47 2.72
N LEU A 47 0.02 -13.18 2.91
CA LEU A 47 0.97 -12.48 2.03
C LEU A 47 2.38 -13.09 2.09
N ALA A 48 2.83 -13.50 3.28
CA ALA A 48 4.12 -14.15 3.45
C ALA A 48 4.16 -15.54 2.78
N ALA A 49 3.08 -16.32 2.93
CA ALA A 49 2.95 -17.62 2.27
C ALA A 49 2.91 -17.48 0.74
N ASP A 50 2.16 -16.50 0.22
CA ASP A 50 2.10 -16.21 -1.20
C ASP A 50 3.46 -15.83 -1.77
N ALA A 51 4.17 -14.93 -1.10
CA ALA A 51 5.51 -14.52 -1.50
C ALA A 51 6.48 -15.72 -1.51
N LEU A 52 6.38 -16.60 -0.51
CA LEU A 52 7.19 -17.81 -0.44
C LEU A 52 6.85 -18.79 -1.58
N VAL A 53 5.57 -19.04 -1.85
CA VAL A 53 5.13 -19.94 -2.93
C VAL A 53 5.60 -19.41 -4.29
N VAL A 54 5.45 -18.10 -4.54
CA VAL A 54 5.92 -17.47 -5.79
C VAL A 54 7.44 -17.59 -5.90
N TYR A 55 8.19 -17.27 -4.84
CA TYR A 55 9.64 -17.38 -4.82
C TYR A 55 10.13 -18.81 -5.08
N LEU A 56 9.55 -19.79 -4.37
CA LEU A 56 9.87 -21.21 -4.56
C LEU A 56 9.50 -21.68 -5.96
N THR A 57 8.37 -21.23 -6.50
CA THR A 57 7.97 -21.56 -7.88
C THR A 57 8.98 -21.01 -8.88
N GLN A 58 9.43 -19.76 -8.74
CA GLN A 58 10.46 -19.18 -9.60
C GLN A 58 11.79 -19.96 -9.49
N LEU A 59 12.19 -20.34 -8.28
CA LEU A 59 13.42 -21.09 -8.04
C LEU A 59 13.38 -22.51 -8.63
N LEU A 60 12.25 -23.21 -8.46
CA LEU A 60 12.05 -24.59 -8.90
C LEU A 60 11.90 -24.69 -10.42
N PHE A 61 11.12 -23.79 -11.01
CA PHE A 61 10.78 -23.86 -12.42
C PHE A 61 11.77 -23.11 -13.32
N LYS A 62 12.49 -22.10 -12.81
CA LYS A 62 13.40 -21.25 -13.60
C LYS A 62 12.74 -20.81 -14.92
N ASN A 63 13.32 -21.20 -16.06
CA ASN A 63 12.84 -20.88 -17.42
C ASN A 63 11.82 -21.88 -17.98
N SER A 64 11.53 -22.97 -17.27
CA SER A 64 10.56 -23.99 -17.69
C SER A 64 9.21 -23.72 -17.08
N ASP A 65 8.11 -24.03 -17.76
CA ASP A 65 6.75 -23.87 -17.20
C ASP A 65 6.18 -25.17 -16.61
N GLU A 66 6.91 -26.27 -16.80
CA GLU A 66 6.51 -27.62 -16.43
C GLU A 66 7.70 -28.35 -15.84
N LEU A 67 7.45 -29.07 -14.73
CA LEU A 67 8.40 -29.97 -14.11
C LEU A 67 7.82 -31.38 -14.18
N GLN A 68 8.61 -32.31 -14.70
CA GLN A 68 8.27 -33.73 -14.67
C GLN A 68 8.88 -34.36 -13.43
N PHE A 69 8.05 -34.69 -12.45
CA PHE A 69 8.47 -35.36 -11.24
C PHE A 69 7.98 -36.81 -11.27
N ARG A 70 8.88 -37.73 -11.63
CA ARG A 70 8.71 -39.19 -11.53
C ARG A 70 7.32 -39.71 -11.99
N GLY A 71 6.87 -39.26 -13.16
CA GLY A 71 5.60 -39.66 -13.79
C GLY A 71 4.45 -38.67 -13.66
N PHE A 72 4.58 -37.64 -12.82
CA PHE A 72 3.59 -36.55 -12.72
C PHE A 72 4.12 -35.27 -13.37
N LYS A 73 3.26 -34.60 -14.16
CA LYS A 73 3.55 -33.31 -14.78
C LYS A 73 2.96 -32.19 -13.90
N LEU A 74 3.83 -31.42 -13.27
CA LEU A 74 3.45 -30.26 -12.48
C LEU A 74 3.72 -28.99 -13.29
N THR A 75 2.67 -28.19 -13.53
CA THR A 75 2.74 -26.94 -14.29
C THR A 75 2.61 -25.74 -13.36
N LYS A 76 3.29 -24.62 -13.64
CA LYS A 76 3.15 -23.36 -12.87
C LYS A 76 1.69 -22.93 -12.72
N SER A 77 0.91 -23.06 -13.80
CA SER A 77 -0.53 -22.74 -13.82
C SER A 77 -1.33 -23.53 -12.78
N ALA A 78 -1.01 -24.81 -12.55
CA ALA A 78 -1.69 -25.62 -11.54
C ALA A 78 -1.38 -25.14 -10.11
N ILE A 79 -0.13 -24.74 -9.86
CA ILE A 79 0.29 -24.17 -8.56
C ILE A 79 -0.46 -22.87 -8.28
N TYR A 80 -0.45 -21.92 -9.22
CA TYR A 80 -1.12 -20.63 -9.03
C TYR A 80 -2.65 -20.76 -9.00
N SER A 81 -3.24 -21.71 -9.73
CA SER A 81 -4.68 -21.99 -9.64
C SER A 81 -5.05 -22.55 -8.26
N THR A 82 -4.24 -23.47 -7.74
CA THR A 82 -4.44 -24.02 -6.38
C THR A 82 -4.26 -22.94 -5.32
N LEU A 83 -3.24 -22.09 -5.47
CA LEU A 83 -3.00 -20.95 -4.58
C LEU A 83 -4.21 -20.00 -4.58
N LEU A 84 -4.76 -19.67 -5.75
CA LEU A 84 -5.95 -18.83 -5.87
C LEU A 84 -7.17 -19.44 -5.16
N LEU A 85 -7.41 -20.75 -5.34
CA LEU A 85 -8.53 -21.45 -4.71
C LEU A 85 -8.43 -21.47 -3.19
N ILE A 86 -7.22 -21.58 -2.63
CA ILE A 86 -6.96 -21.53 -1.19
C ILE A 86 -7.05 -20.09 -0.67
N ASN A 87 -6.53 -19.12 -1.40
CA ASN A 87 -6.53 -17.73 -0.98
C ASN A 87 -7.91 -17.10 -1.01
N LEU A 88 -8.83 -17.54 -1.87
CA LEU A 88 -10.17 -16.98 -1.94
C LEU A 88 -10.92 -17.04 -0.59
N PRO A 89 -11.08 -18.21 0.07
CA PRO A 89 -11.69 -18.27 1.40
C PRO A 89 -10.83 -17.62 2.48
N LEU A 90 -9.50 -17.76 2.42
CA LEU A 90 -8.61 -17.19 3.44
C LEU A 90 -8.64 -15.65 3.44
N LEU A 91 -8.58 -15.02 2.27
CA LEU A 91 -8.69 -13.57 2.13
C LEU A 91 -10.08 -13.06 2.49
N PHE A 92 -11.14 -13.86 2.26
CA PHE A 92 -12.47 -13.50 2.74
C PHE A 92 -12.50 -13.39 4.27
N VAL A 93 -11.90 -14.35 4.98
CA VAL A 93 -11.77 -14.32 6.45
C VAL A 93 -10.82 -13.20 6.91
N ALA A 94 -9.74 -12.94 6.17
CA ALA A 94 -8.77 -11.88 6.47
C ALA A 94 -9.36 -10.47 6.37
N ASN A 95 -10.43 -10.31 5.61
CA ASN A 95 -11.11 -9.04 5.35
C ASN A 95 -10.13 -7.90 5.01
N PRO A 96 -9.38 -8.01 3.88
CA PRO A 96 -8.40 -7.01 3.48
C PRO A 96 -9.04 -5.64 3.26
N PHE A 97 -10.30 -5.58 2.85
CA PHE A 97 -11.03 -4.32 2.65
C PHE A 97 -11.11 -3.48 3.92
N THR A 98 -11.38 -4.11 5.06
CA THR A 98 -11.39 -3.39 6.35
C THR A 98 -9.99 -2.85 6.68
N THR A 99 -8.96 -3.63 6.40
CA THR A 99 -7.56 -3.21 6.58
C THR A 99 -7.20 -2.03 5.68
N LEU A 100 -7.65 -2.02 4.42
CA LEU A 100 -7.45 -0.93 3.47
C LEU A 100 -8.19 0.35 3.86
N ILE A 101 -9.43 0.24 4.33
CA ILE A 101 -10.21 1.39 4.82
C ILE A 101 -9.51 2.00 6.05
N TRP A 102 -9.03 1.17 6.97
CA TRP A 102 -8.26 1.62 8.12
C TRP A 102 -6.96 2.32 7.72
N LEU A 103 -6.20 1.74 6.79
CA LEU A 103 -5.00 2.36 6.23
C LEU A 103 -5.30 3.74 5.66
N ALA A 104 -6.34 3.86 4.82
CA ALA A 104 -6.73 5.13 4.20
C ALA A 104 -7.18 6.16 5.25
N ALA A 105 -8.01 5.74 6.21
CA ALA A 105 -8.52 6.62 7.26
C ALA A 105 -7.40 7.18 8.14
N VAL A 106 -6.47 6.33 8.60
CA VAL A 106 -5.36 6.75 9.47
C VAL A 106 -4.37 7.61 8.68
N SER A 107 -4.07 7.23 7.44
CA SER A 107 -3.18 8.04 6.58
C SER A 107 -3.78 9.43 6.32
N ALA A 108 -5.07 9.51 6.02
CA ALA A 108 -5.78 10.78 5.85
C ALA A 108 -5.80 11.60 7.15
N ALA A 109 -6.04 10.97 8.30
CA ALA A 109 -6.06 11.63 9.60
C ALA A 109 -4.70 12.19 10.03
N VAL A 110 -3.59 11.66 9.51
CA VAL A 110 -2.23 12.19 9.78
C VAL A 110 -1.83 13.22 8.73
N VAL A 111 -2.02 12.91 7.45
CA VAL A 111 -1.54 13.74 6.33
C VAL A 111 -2.38 15.00 6.14
N LEU A 112 -3.71 14.90 6.20
CA LEU A 112 -4.57 16.06 5.91
C LEU A 112 -4.41 17.17 6.95
N PRO A 113 -4.41 16.92 8.28
CA PRO A 113 -4.18 18.00 9.24
C PRO A 113 -2.83 18.70 9.02
N HIS A 114 -1.76 17.93 8.78
CA HIS A 114 -0.46 18.52 8.46
C HIS A 114 -0.54 19.41 7.20
N ALA A 115 -1.18 18.92 6.13
CA ALA A 115 -1.33 19.65 4.88
C ALA A 115 -2.22 20.91 4.99
N VAL A 116 -3.18 20.93 5.92
CA VAL A 116 -4.08 22.08 6.17
C VAL A 116 -3.41 23.18 7.00
N PHE A 117 -2.68 22.79 8.05
CA PHE A 117 -2.10 23.74 9.01
C PHE A 117 -0.71 24.26 8.62
N MET A 118 -0.05 23.60 7.68
CA MET A 118 1.24 24.05 7.16
C MET A 118 1.04 25.16 6.13
N GLU A 119 1.65 26.31 6.37
CA GLU A 119 1.63 27.43 5.43
C GLU A 119 2.55 27.13 4.24
N LYS A 120 2.19 27.69 3.08
CA LYS A 120 3.08 27.66 1.93
C LYS A 120 4.35 28.45 2.28
N PRO A 121 5.56 27.97 1.95
CA PRO A 121 6.79 28.71 2.16
C PRO A 121 6.78 30.01 1.36
N ILE A 122 7.45 31.04 1.90
CA ILE A 122 7.45 32.40 1.35
C ILE A 122 8.01 32.42 -0.09
N ASP A 123 8.94 31.52 -0.39
CA ASP A 123 9.51 31.33 -1.74
C ASP A 123 8.48 30.95 -2.81
N ALA A 124 7.42 30.23 -2.42
CA ALA A 124 6.32 29.88 -3.34
C ALA A 124 5.43 31.10 -3.66
N SER A 125 5.36 32.09 -2.76
CA SER A 125 4.60 33.32 -3.00
C SER A 125 5.32 34.29 -3.96
N PHE A 126 6.64 34.19 -4.11
CA PHE A 126 7.40 34.97 -5.10
C PHE A 126 7.32 34.35 -6.50
N ALA A 127 7.14 33.03 -6.60
CA ALA A 127 7.01 32.33 -7.89
C ALA A 127 5.65 32.50 -8.57
N GLU A 128 4.58 32.86 -7.84
CA GLU A 128 3.24 33.14 -8.40
C GLU A 128 3.12 34.56 -9.01
N VAL A 129 4.11 35.45 -8.81
CA VAL A 129 4.05 36.88 -9.22
C VAL A 129 4.84 37.17 -10.51
N VAL A 130 5.41 36.14 -11.15
CA VAL A 130 6.10 36.24 -12.46
C VAL A 130 5.32 35.46 -13.51
#